data_AF-A0A1A9ZI28-F1
#
_entry.id   AF-A0A1A9ZI28-F1
#
_cell.length_a   1.000
_cell.length_b   1.000
_cell.length_c   1.000
_cell.angle_alpha   90.00
_cell.angle_beta   90.00
_cell.angle_gamma   90.00
#
_symmetry.space_group_name_H-M   'P 1'
#
loop_
_entity.id
_entity.type
_entity.pdbx_description
1 polymer ?
#
loop_
_entity_poly.entity_id
_entity_poly.type
_entity_poly.pdbx_seq_one_letter_code
_entity_poly.pdbx_strand_id
1 'polypeptide(L)'
;MSTKSSDSNTFVNSSLQTSADGIKSQKSASSGSATGNLRNKCALKPGHSLMDWIRLGNSGEDLSGTQGRLITVTTAELSKHNSRNDAWIAIRGVVYNVTRYMDFHPGGVDELMRGVGKDSTQLFNEVHAWVNYQQLLNKCCIGPLKKIAKVQPDLIKHLEAKISLKEGELLKLPKVKFEVEPRFDWIQKVNDLTIYVYTKQFCNPGFLIKKLNGVNQMEIWILTEAAIHKFQYELHGGVEWPPKDLKMSTESGKLEITFCKSEQHRELWRSLGIHNVKRLMKSSCEEEILIDFQVIKNQQFNHDSHELVLQNKHVILIVPVGYHLTIGLNWEALKKDYTPVPAKYLHCMEYQKFSTLNLLIKKYTLTQCFSSRLSEQKEDSCLQISMPKGNFQLLSLAKHRNLCLLAAGSGLTPFLGMIEHLLKRQTNRIELLYLFYFNKTSEDIWCRKILEKSSMEDERFKFVSVLSRDTDTWDGLKGQISENLLLPLVDKSCRNPVTYIAACGPSGFIAKAEEIIKSIGFPTENFYVFQG
;
A
#
# COMPACT_ATOMS: atom_id res chain seq x y z
N MET A 1 25.05 -20.93 66.51
CA MET A 1 23.88 -21.06 67.40
C MET A 1 22.68 -21.25 66.50
N SER A 2 22.31 -22.50 66.21
CA SER A 2 21.20 -23.24 66.86
C SER A 2 19.85 -22.70 66.39
N THR A 3 18.89 -23.43 65.81
CA THR A 3 18.61 -24.88 65.78
C THR A 3 17.39 -25.10 64.85
N LYS A 4 17.38 -26.24 64.13
CA LYS A 4 16.29 -27.26 63.90
C LYS A 4 14.84 -26.76 63.59
N SER A 5 14.04 -27.40 62.75
CA SER A 5 13.86 -28.86 62.56
C SER A 5 13.21 -29.22 61.22
N SER A 6 13.73 -30.30 60.64
CA SER A 6 13.15 -31.22 59.66
C SER A 6 12.13 -32.17 60.30
N ASP A 7 11.25 -32.77 59.48
CA ASP A 7 10.93 -34.22 59.47
C ASP A 7 10.03 -34.48 58.23
N SER A 8 10.39 -35.29 57.22
CA SER A 8 10.80 -36.70 57.11
C SER A 8 9.61 -37.67 57.01
N ASN A 9 9.37 -38.26 55.82
CA ASN A 9 9.40 -39.72 55.59
C ASN A 9 8.92 -40.15 54.18
N THR A 10 9.90 -40.52 53.36
CA THR A 10 10.17 -41.84 52.72
C THR A 10 9.08 -42.86 52.35
N PHE A 11 9.38 -43.61 51.26
CA PHE A 11 8.99 -44.97 50.85
C PHE A 11 7.73 -45.11 49.97
N VAL A 12 7.63 -45.93 48.89
CA VAL A 12 8.42 -47.00 48.23
C VAL A 12 7.95 -47.10 46.77
N ASN A 13 8.85 -47.49 45.85
CA ASN A 13 8.54 -47.96 44.50
C ASN A 13 8.27 -49.47 44.50
N SER A 14 7.23 -49.96 43.82
CA SER A 14 7.19 -51.34 43.33
C SER A 14 6.47 -51.47 41.99
N SER A 15 7.03 -52.37 41.20
CA SER A 15 6.80 -52.74 39.81
C SER A 15 5.66 -53.74 39.60
N LEU A 16 4.99 -53.72 38.44
CA LEU A 16 4.86 -54.84 37.48
C LEU A 16 3.66 -54.70 36.53
N GLN A 17 3.82 -55.33 35.37
CA GLN A 17 2.96 -55.42 34.18
C GLN A 17 1.51 -55.89 34.45
N THR A 18 0.58 -55.52 33.56
CA THR A 18 -0.15 -56.45 32.68
C THR A 18 -1.15 -55.72 31.78
N SER A 19 -1.35 -56.31 30.62
CA SER A 19 -2.15 -55.88 29.48
C SER A 19 -3.55 -56.50 29.46
N ALA A 20 -4.42 -55.84 28.70
CA ALA A 20 -5.59 -56.36 27.95
C ALA A 20 -7.00 -56.25 28.56
N ASP A 21 -7.90 -55.89 27.64
CA ASP A 21 -9.36 -56.11 27.56
C ASP A 21 -10.36 -55.05 28.08
N GLY A 22 -11.06 -54.43 27.11
CA GLY A 22 -12.45 -54.83 26.87
C GLY A 22 -13.58 -54.01 27.51
N ILE A 23 -13.91 -52.86 26.89
CA ILE A 23 -15.26 -52.30 26.62
C ILE A 23 -16.39 -52.54 27.65
N LYS A 24 -16.92 -51.46 28.26
CA LYS A 24 -18.36 -51.13 28.29
C LYS A 24 -18.61 -49.66 28.65
N SER A 25 -19.56 -49.07 27.93
CA SER A 25 -19.94 -47.64 27.92
C SER A 25 -20.63 -47.16 29.20
N GLN A 26 -20.44 -45.89 29.59
CA GLN A 26 -21.57 -44.98 29.90
C GLN A 26 -21.14 -43.49 29.98
N LYS A 27 -21.78 -42.70 29.11
CA LYS A 27 -22.19 -41.29 29.18
C LYS A 27 -21.52 -40.36 30.20
N SER A 28 -20.89 -39.30 29.69
CA SER A 28 -21.19 -37.94 30.17
C SER A 28 -21.15 -36.95 29.01
N ALA A 29 -22.32 -36.37 28.74
CA ALA A 29 -22.45 -35.20 27.89
C ALA A 29 -22.02 -33.98 28.70
N SER A 30 -21.07 -33.20 28.20
CA SER A 30 -20.85 -31.81 28.62
C SER A 30 -21.08 -30.90 27.43
N SER A 31 -22.34 -30.50 27.27
CA SER A 31 -22.74 -29.41 26.40
C SER A 31 -22.27 -28.08 27.00
N GLY A 32 -21.20 -27.49 26.44
CA GLY A 32 -20.87 -26.08 26.60
C GLY A 32 -21.13 -25.35 25.28
N SER A 33 -22.19 -24.55 25.23
CA SER A 33 -22.56 -23.72 24.07
C SER A 33 -22.33 -22.25 24.39
N ALA A 34 -21.74 -21.52 23.43
CA ALA A 34 -21.87 -20.06 23.23
C ALA A 34 -21.31 -19.77 21.81
N THR A 35 -21.96 -19.13 20.83
CA THR A 35 -23.26 -18.47 20.63
C THR A 35 -23.45 -18.30 19.11
N GLY A 36 -24.67 -18.46 18.59
CA GLY A 36 -25.04 -18.08 17.20
C GLY A 36 -26.26 -18.84 16.66
N ASN A 37 -27.44 -18.20 16.73
CA ASN A 37 -28.76 -18.55 16.16
C ASN A 37 -29.36 -19.97 16.39
N LEU A 38 -30.60 -19.99 16.91
CA LEU A 38 -31.35 -21.16 17.38
C LEU A 38 -32.31 -21.78 16.33
N ARG A 39 -32.12 -21.55 15.03
CA ARG A 39 -32.92 -22.21 13.98
C ARG A 39 -32.00 -22.83 12.92
N ASN A 40 -32.20 -24.13 12.69
CA ASN A 40 -31.57 -25.01 11.69
C ASN A 40 -30.10 -25.42 11.92
N LYS A 41 -29.85 -26.30 12.90
CA LYS A 41 -28.64 -27.13 12.87
C LYS A 41 -28.90 -28.36 12.00
N CYS A 42 -28.37 -28.38 10.78
CA CYS A 42 -28.31 -29.59 9.98
C CYS A 42 -27.26 -30.52 10.59
N ALA A 43 -27.62 -31.76 10.93
CA ALA A 43 -26.64 -32.74 11.40
C ALA A 43 -25.71 -33.11 10.22
N LEU A 44 -24.40 -32.91 10.40
CA LEU A 44 -23.40 -33.33 9.41
C LEU A 44 -23.35 -34.86 9.35
N LYS A 45 -23.13 -35.42 8.16
CA LYS A 45 -22.97 -36.86 7.99
C LYS A 45 -21.68 -37.33 8.70
N PRO A 46 -21.59 -38.59 9.17
CA PRO A 46 -20.34 -39.15 9.70
C PRO A 46 -19.17 -38.89 8.73
N GLY A 47 -18.02 -38.44 9.24
CA GLY A 47 -16.82 -38.12 8.46
C GLY A 47 -16.78 -36.72 7.82
N HIS A 48 -17.71 -35.82 8.15
CA HIS A 48 -17.75 -34.44 7.65
C HIS A 48 -17.57 -33.40 8.75
N SER A 49 -16.83 -33.74 9.81
CA SER A 49 -16.50 -32.78 10.87
C SER A 49 -15.48 -31.74 10.38
N LEU A 50 -15.31 -30.66 11.16
CA LEU A 50 -14.26 -29.67 10.90
C LEU A 50 -12.86 -30.31 10.83
N MET A 51 -12.59 -31.34 11.65
CA MET A 51 -11.31 -32.05 11.64
C MET A 51 -11.14 -32.89 10.38
N ASP A 52 -12.22 -33.44 9.83
CA ASP A 52 -12.19 -34.17 8.56
C ASP A 52 -11.92 -33.21 7.39
N TRP A 53 -12.50 -32.00 7.44
CA TRP A 53 -12.20 -30.94 6.47
C TRP A 53 -10.73 -30.52 6.51
N ILE A 54 -10.17 -30.29 7.70
CA ILE A 54 -8.75 -29.93 7.85
C ILE A 54 -7.85 -31.05 7.30
N ARG A 55 -8.21 -32.31 7.54
CA ARG A 55 -7.48 -33.47 7.01
C ARG A 55 -7.52 -33.51 5.48
N LEU A 56 -8.69 -33.26 4.89
CA LEU A 56 -8.85 -33.17 3.43
C LEU A 56 -8.06 -32.01 2.84
N GLY A 57 -8.05 -30.84 3.48
CA GLY A 57 -7.23 -29.70 3.05
C GLY A 57 -5.71 -29.94 3.09
N ASN A 58 -5.26 -30.95 3.83
CA ASN A 58 -3.86 -31.34 3.96
C ASN A 58 -3.50 -32.63 3.21
N SER A 59 -4.43 -33.23 2.45
CA SER A 59 -4.19 -34.48 1.71
C SER A 59 -3.32 -34.30 0.45
N GLY A 60 -3.10 -33.05 0.03
CA GLY A 60 -2.43 -32.72 -1.24
C GLY A 60 -3.36 -32.69 -2.45
N GLU A 61 -4.66 -32.94 -2.26
CA GLU A 61 -5.65 -32.76 -3.33
C GLU A 61 -5.83 -31.27 -3.68
N ASP A 62 -5.96 -30.98 -4.98
CA ASP A 62 -6.25 -29.63 -5.45
C ASP A 62 -7.73 -29.28 -5.25
N LEU A 63 -8.03 -28.66 -4.12
CA LEU A 63 -9.39 -28.21 -3.77
C LEU A 63 -9.84 -26.96 -4.54
N SER A 64 -8.92 -26.24 -5.20
CA SER A 64 -9.23 -25.08 -6.03
C SER A 64 -9.62 -25.48 -7.45
N GLY A 65 -9.08 -26.60 -7.95
CA GLY A 65 -9.22 -27.04 -9.34
C GLY A 65 -8.35 -26.25 -10.34
N THR A 66 -7.36 -25.48 -9.84
CA THR A 66 -6.52 -24.56 -10.64
C THR A 66 -5.05 -24.98 -10.71
N GLN A 67 -4.70 -26.14 -10.17
CA GLN A 67 -3.32 -26.64 -10.04
C GLN A 67 -2.39 -25.61 -9.36
N GLY A 68 -2.92 -24.84 -8.41
CA GLY A 68 -2.20 -23.80 -7.67
C GLY A 68 -2.02 -22.47 -8.40
N ARG A 69 -2.67 -22.24 -9.55
CA ARG A 69 -2.62 -20.97 -10.29
C ARG A 69 -3.77 -20.05 -9.89
N LEU A 70 -3.47 -18.83 -9.47
CA LEU A 70 -4.49 -17.82 -9.18
C LEU A 70 -5.02 -17.20 -10.49
N ILE A 71 -6.34 -17.25 -10.69
CA ILE A 71 -7.03 -16.77 -11.89
C ILE A 71 -7.95 -15.60 -11.53
N THR A 72 -7.95 -14.54 -12.33
CA THR A 72 -8.91 -13.44 -12.20
C THR A 72 -10.25 -13.86 -12.80
N VAL A 73 -11.31 -13.83 -12.00
CA VAL A 73 -12.65 -14.30 -12.39
C VAL A 73 -13.57 -13.10 -12.62
N THR A 74 -14.32 -13.07 -13.72
CA THR A 74 -15.34 -12.02 -13.96
C THR A 74 -16.67 -12.39 -13.32
N THR A 75 -17.57 -11.42 -13.10
CA THR A 75 -18.93 -11.74 -12.63
C THR A 75 -19.71 -12.64 -13.59
N ALA A 76 -19.46 -12.54 -14.89
CA ALA A 76 -20.03 -13.43 -15.89
C ALA A 76 -19.49 -14.86 -15.75
N GLU A 77 -18.19 -15.01 -15.55
CA GLU A 77 -17.57 -16.33 -15.34
C GLU A 77 -18.05 -16.96 -14.03
N LEU A 78 -18.03 -16.20 -12.94
CA LEU A 78 -18.53 -16.66 -11.65
C LEU A 78 -19.97 -17.22 -11.75
N SER A 79 -20.83 -16.57 -12.54
CA SER A 79 -22.23 -17.00 -12.70
C SER A 79 -22.43 -18.35 -13.40
N LYS A 80 -21.40 -18.86 -14.10
CA LYS A 80 -21.44 -20.19 -14.73
C LYS A 80 -21.28 -21.32 -13.71
N HIS A 81 -20.53 -21.07 -12.63
CA HIS A 81 -20.23 -22.05 -11.58
C HIS A 81 -21.28 -21.97 -10.46
N ASN A 82 -22.52 -22.36 -10.80
CA ASN A 82 -23.71 -22.17 -9.99
C ASN A 82 -24.39 -23.46 -9.50
N SER A 83 -23.73 -24.61 -9.61
CA SER A 83 -24.31 -25.93 -9.32
C SER A 83 -23.59 -26.65 -8.18
N ARG A 84 -24.21 -27.67 -7.56
CA ARG A 84 -23.58 -28.40 -6.44
C ARG A 84 -22.24 -29.05 -6.80
N ASN A 85 -22.10 -29.52 -8.04
CA ASN A 85 -20.89 -30.21 -8.52
C ASN A 85 -19.87 -29.25 -9.15
N ASP A 86 -20.25 -27.97 -9.27
CA ASP A 86 -19.40 -26.90 -9.79
C ASP A 86 -19.82 -25.59 -9.13
N ALA A 87 -19.36 -25.40 -7.90
CA ALA A 87 -19.85 -24.40 -6.98
C ALA A 87 -18.76 -23.38 -6.63
N TRP A 88 -18.84 -22.19 -7.23
CA TRP A 88 -17.96 -21.09 -6.86
C TRP A 88 -18.72 -19.99 -6.12
N ILE A 89 -18.05 -19.34 -5.18
CA ILE A 89 -18.60 -18.23 -4.42
C ILE A 89 -17.58 -17.11 -4.34
N ALA A 90 -18.04 -15.86 -4.46
CA ALA A 90 -17.19 -14.72 -4.19
C ALA A 90 -17.51 -14.12 -2.82
N ILE A 91 -16.48 -13.90 -2.00
CA ILE A 91 -16.57 -13.28 -0.68
C ILE A 91 -15.47 -12.22 -0.59
N ARG A 92 -15.86 -10.97 -0.33
CA ARG A 92 -14.98 -9.78 -0.20
C ARG A 92 -13.99 -9.65 -1.36
N GLY A 93 -14.44 -9.92 -2.58
CA GLY A 93 -13.65 -9.75 -3.80
C GLY A 93 -12.73 -10.92 -4.17
N VAL A 94 -12.76 -12.03 -3.42
CA VAL A 94 -12.01 -13.27 -3.73
C VAL A 94 -12.98 -14.40 -4.04
N VAL A 95 -12.68 -15.19 -5.08
CA VAL A 95 -13.47 -16.33 -5.53
C VAL A 95 -12.90 -17.64 -4.97
N TYR A 96 -13.79 -18.49 -4.46
CA TYR A 96 -13.46 -19.79 -3.87
C TYR A 96 -14.27 -20.90 -4.55
N ASN A 97 -13.62 -22.03 -4.83
CA ASN A 97 -14.26 -23.27 -5.27
C ASN A 97 -14.75 -24.05 -4.04
N VAL A 98 -16.03 -23.90 -3.70
CA VAL A 98 -16.64 -24.53 -2.51
C VAL A 98 -17.27 -25.89 -2.81
N THR A 99 -17.09 -26.43 -4.01
CA THR A 99 -17.66 -27.72 -4.45
C THR A 99 -17.40 -28.84 -3.44
N ARG A 100 -16.14 -29.01 -3.00
CA ARG A 100 -15.75 -30.03 -2.01
C ARG A 100 -16.16 -29.68 -0.57
N TYR A 101 -16.44 -28.41 -0.29
CA TYR A 101 -16.81 -27.93 1.03
C TYR A 101 -18.31 -28.07 1.33
N MET A 102 -19.14 -28.31 0.31
CA MET A 102 -20.61 -28.39 0.42
C MET A 102 -21.08 -29.27 1.58
N ASP A 103 -20.55 -30.49 1.67
CA ASP A 103 -20.99 -31.47 2.67
C ASP A 103 -20.37 -31.22 4.07
N PHE A 104 -19.42 -30.29 4.19
CA PHE A 104 -18.75 -29.88 5.44
C PHE A 104 -19.31 -28.58 6.02
N HIS A 105 -20.20 -27.89 5.30
CA HIS A 105 -20.77 -26.63 5.74
C HIS A 105 -21.76 -26.83 6.91
N PRO A 106 -21.52 -26.25 8.10
CA PRO A 106 -22.37 -26.47 9.28
C PRO A 106 -23.83 -26.01 9.12
N GLY A 107 -24.08 -25.06 8.23
CA GLY A 107 -25.44 -24.60 7.88
C GLY A 107 -26.15 -25.50 6.87
N GLY A 108 -25.49 -26.54 6.35
CA GLY A 108 -26.01 -27.41 5.29
C GLY A 108 -25.77 -26.87 3.88
N VAL A 109 -25.97 -27.74 2.90
CA VAL A 109 -25.74 -27.46 1.47
C VAL A 109 -26.66 -26.35 0.97
N ASP A 110 -27.93 -26.36 1.38
CA ASP A 110 -28.94 -25.40 0.92
C ASP A 110 -28.56 -23.96 1.27
N GLU A 111 -28.04 -23.74 2.48
CA GLU A 111 -27.65 -22.40 2.95
C GLU A 111 -26.46 -21.85 2.16
N LEU A 112 -25.51 -22.72 1.79
CA LEU A 112 -24.32 -22.37 1.01
C LEU A 112 -24.68 -22.17 -0.48
N MET A 113 -25.55 -23.01 -1.04
CA MET A 113 -26.04 -22.93 -2.42
C MET A 113 -26.72 -21.59 -2.72
N ARG A 114 -27.36 -20.96 -1.73
CA ARG A 114 -27.90 -19.59 -1.89
C ARG A 114 -26.86 -18.57 -2.30
N GLY A 115 -25.58 -18.81 -2.04
CA GLY A 115 -24.48 -17.89 -2.38
C GLY A 115 -23.67 -18.27 -3.63
N VAL A 116 -23.89 -19.46 -4.18
CA VAL A 116 -23.09 -20.00 -5.28
C VAL A 116 -23.40 -19.25 -6.59
N GLY A 117 -22.39 -19.03 -7.42
CA GLY A 117 -22.48 -18.34 -8.70
C GLY A 117 -22.51 -16.82 -8.60
N LYS A 118 -22.31 -16.23 -7.41
CA LYS A 118 -22.41 -14.77 -7.20
C LYS A 118 -21.50 -14.24 -6.11
N ASP A 119 -21.42 -12.90 -6.05
CA ASP A 119 -20.80 -12.16 -4.95
C ASP A 119 -21.73 -12.20 -3.74
N SER A 120 -21.38 -13.09 -2.82
CA SER A 120 -22.14 -13.39 -1.60
C SER A 120 -21.56 -12.71 -0.38
N THR A 121 -20.76 -11.65 -0.58
CA THR A 121 -20.18 -10.86 0.51
C THR A 121 -21.25 -10.38 1.49
N GLN A 122 -22.37 -9.88 0.98
CA GLN A 122 -23.47 -9.39 1.82
C GLN A 122 -24.14 -10.54 2.59
N LEU A 123 -24.54 -11.61 1.89
CA LEU A 123 -25.14 -12.80 2.51
C LEU A 123 -24.23 -13.39 3.59
N PHE A 124 -22.92 -13.45 3.34
CA PHE A 124 -21.94 -13.91 4.31
C PHE A 124 -21.85 -12.98 5.53
N ASN A 125 -21.84 -11.65 5.33
CA ASN A 125 -21.79 -10.69 6.44
C ASN A 125 -23.08 -10.71 7.29
N GLU A 126 -24.23 -11.08 6.73
CA GLU A 126 -25.48 -11.18 7.49
C GLU A 126 -25.53 -12.43 8.37
N VAL A 127 -25.02 -13.57 7.88
CA VAL A 127 -25.19 -14.87 8.54
C VAL A 127 -23.92 -15.33 9.28
N HIS A 128 -22.73 -14.99 8.77
CA HIS A 128 -21.44 -15.57 9.17
C HIS A 128 -20.33 -14.52 9.38
N ALA A 129 -20.67 -13.28 9.70
CA ALA A 129 -19.72 -12.15 9.84
C ALA A 129 -18.46 -12.47 10.67
N TRP A 130 -18.62 -13.31 11.70
CA TRP A 130 -17.61 -13.65 12.70
C TRP A 130 -16.86 -14.96 12.40
N VAL A 131 -17.19 -15.66 11.32
CA VAL A 131 -16.54 -16.91 10.92
C VAL A 131 -15.28 -16.61 10.13
N ASN A 132 -14.16 -17.23 10.52
CA ASN A 132 -12.88 -17.14 9.80
C ASN A 132 -12.89 -18.01 8.53
N TYR A 133 -13.65 -17.57 7.52
CA TYR A 133 -13.76 -18.27 6.25
C TYR A 133 -12.43 -18.30 5.48
N GLN A 134 -11.53 -17.34 5.68
CA GLN A 134 -10.23 -17.34 5.01
C GLN A 134 -9.40 -18.56 5.40
N GLN A 135 -9.39 -18.92 6.68
CA GLN A 135 -8.67 -20.11 7.13
C GLN A 135 -9.37 -21.40 6.69
N LEU A 136 -10.71 -21.41 6.64
CA LEU A 136 -11.50 -22.58 6.20
C LEU A 136 -11.37 -22.85 4.69
N LEU A 137 -11.33 -21.79 3.87
CA LEU A 137 -11.41 -21.88 2.40
C LEU A 137 -10.09 -21.54 1.71
N ASN A 138 -8.98 -21.36 2.42
CA ASN A 138 -7.69 -20.99 1.82
C ASN A 138 -7.27 -21.94 0.67
N LYS A 139 -7.47 -23.25 0.82
CA LYS A 139 -7.15 -24.28 -0.18
C LYS A 139 -8.13 -24.31 -1.37
N CYS A 140 -9.30 -23.69 -1.21
CA CYS A 140 -10.31 -23.54 -2.25
C CYS A 140 -10.14 -22.26 -3.09
N CYS A 141 -9.14 -21.43 -2.80
CA CYS A 141 -8.98 -20.11 -3.42
C CYS A 141 -8.68 -20.21 -4.93
N ILE A 142 -9.47 -19.52 -5.75
CA ILE A 142 -9.26 -19.41 -7.21
C ILE A 142 -8.55 -18.10 -7.55
N GLY A 143 -8.96 -16.97 -6.96
CA GLY A 143 -8.37 -15.65 -7.25
C GLY A 143 -9.36 -14.48 -7.18
N PRO A 144 -8.98 -13.27 -7.65
CA PRO A 144 -9.77 -12.06 -7.45
C PRO A 144 -10.99 -11.93 -8.41
N LEU A 145 -12.07 -11.31 -7.92
CA LEU A 145 -13.29 -11.01 -8.71
C LEU A 145 -13.19 -9.64 -9.42
N LYS A 146 -13.38 -9.63 -10.74
CA LYS A 146 -13.42 -8.42 -11.59
C LYS A 146 -14.87 -8.04 -11.94
N LYS A 147 -15.37 -6.92 -11.42
CA LYS A 147 -16.70 -6.37 -11.75
C LYS A 147 -16.62 -5.51 -13.01
N ILE A 148 -17.39 -5.87 -14.05
CA ILE A 148 -17.61 -5.04 -15.23
C ILE A 148 -18.90 -4.24 -15.00
N ALA A 149 -18.84 -2.91 -15.04
CA ALA A 149 -20.01 -2.04 -14.83
C ALA A 149 -21.01 -2.20 -15.99
N LYS A 150 -22.27 -2.57 -15.68
CA LYS A 150 -23.37 -2.61 -16.66
C LYS A 150 -24.05 -1.25 -16.70
N VAL A 151 -24.13 -0.63 -17.88
CA VAL A 151 -24.90 0.60 -18.14
C VAL A 151 -26.35 0.22 -18.46
N GLN A 152 -27.32 0.93 -17.89
CA GLN A 152 -28.75 0.66 -18.06
C GLN A 152 -29.27 1.12 -19.44
N PRO A 153 -30.11 0.33 -20.15
CA PRO A 153 -30.61 0.63 -21.50
C PRO A 153 -31.52 1.88 -21.58
N ASP A 154 -32.14 2.26 -20.47
CA ASP A 154 -33.20 3.27 -20.45
C ASP A 154 -32.66 4.70 -20.57
N LEU A 155 -31.35 4.89 -20.29
CA LEU A 155 -30.65 6.16 -20.43
C LEU A 155 -30.41 6.54 -21.90
N ILE A 156 -30.38 5.56 -22.82
CA ILE A 156 -30.06 5.77 -24.24
C ILE A 156 -31.24 6.43 -24.98
N LYS A 157 -32.47 5.98 -24.72
CA LYS A 157 -33.69 6.53 -25.36
C LYS A 157 -33.96 7.99 -25.01
N HIS A 158 -33.56 8.43 -23.81
CA HIS A 158 -33.77 9.82 -23.37
C HIS A 158 -32.72 10.79 -23.92
N LEU A 159 -31.56 10.27 -24.34
CA LEU A 159 -30.46 11.05 -24.93
C LEU A 159 -30.66 11.25 -26.44
N GLU A 160 -31.20 10.27 -27.16
CA GLU A 160 -31.42 10.33 -28.61
C GLU A 160 -32.44 11.41 -29.02
N ALA A 161 -33.46 11.67 -28.19
CA ALA A 161 -34.46 12.70 -28.47
C ALA A 161 -33.95 14.15 -28.30
N LYS A 162 -32.81 14.36 -27.62
CA LYS A 162 -32.22 15.69 -27.40
C LYS A 162 -31.10 16.06 -28.38
N ILE A 163 -30.68 15.13 -29.25
CA ILE A 163 -29.52 15.29 -30.15
C ILE A 163 -29.91 15.69 -31.58
N SER A 164 -31.19 15.89 -31.90
CA SER A 164 -31.60 16.17 -33.29
C SER A 164 -31.54 17.65 -33.72
N LEU A 165 -31.03 18.59 -32.92
CA LEU A 165 -30.92 19.98 -33.37
C LEU A 165 -29.57 20.62 -33.03
N LYS A 166 -28.89 21.01 -34.11
CA LYS A 166 -27.62 21.75 -34.21
C LYS A 166 -26.33 20.93 -34.08
N GLU A 167 -26.07 20.17 -35.14
CA GLU A 167 -24.71 19.99 -35.66
C GLU A 167 -24.13 21.37 -36.00
N GLY A 168 -23.04 21.75 -35.34
CA GLY A 168 -22.33 23.01 -35.56
C GLY A 168 -21.87 23.63 -34.25
N GLU A 169 -20.60 23.41 -33.93
CA GLU A 169 -19.83 24.07 -32.85
C GLU A 169 -20.23 23.75 -31.40
N LEU A 170 -19.79 22.58 -30.93
CA LEU A 170 -19.34 22.46 -29.54
C LEU A 170 -17.98 21.75 -29.54
N LEU A 171 -16.97 22.48 -29.09
CA LEU A 171 -15.61 22.04 -28.86
C LEU A 171 -15.61 20.66 -28.20
N LYS A 172 -15.15 19.66 -28.95
CA LYS A 172 -14.59 18.44 -28.37
C LYS A 172 -13.49 18.90 -27.42
N LEU A 173 -13.72 18.89 -26.10
CA LEU A 173 -12.60 18.82 -25.17
C LEU A 173 -11.87 17.54 -25.54
N PRO A 174 -10.66 17.63 -26.11
CA PRO A 174 -9.98 16.43 -26.51
C PRO A 174 -9.54 15.75 -25.21
N LYS A 175 -9.84 14.46 -25.07
CA LYS A 175 -9.06 13.58 -24.19
C LYS A 175 -7.64 13.48 -24.76
N VAL A 176 -6.89 14.58 -24.74
CA VAL A 176 -5.47 14.55 -25.03
C VAL A 176 -4.84 13.92 -23.80
N LYS A 177 -4.48 12.65 -23.90
CA LYS A 177 -3.36 12.15 -23.10
C LYS A 177 -2.16 12.98 -23.55
N PHE A 178 -1.87 14.08 -22.85
CA PHE A 178 -0.67 14.85 -23.10
C PHE A 178 0.50 13.97 -22.69
N GLU A 179 1.01 13.23 -23.66
CA GLU A 179 2.20 12.45 -23.43
C GLU A 179 3.38 13.41 -23.29
N VAL A 180 4.13 13.18 -22.21
CA VAL A 180 5.32 13.96 -21.93
C VAL A 180 6.44 13.36 -22.74
N GLU A 181 6.88 14.08 -23.77
CA GLU A 181 8.19 13.89 -24.37
C GLU A 181 9.22 14.63 -23.52
N PRO A 182 10.09 13.93 -22.79
CA PRO A 182 11.08 14.59 -21.97
C PRO A 182 12.14 15.26 -22.84
N ARG A 183 12.53 16.48 -22.47
CA ARG A 183 13.65 17.20 -23.11
C ARG A 183 14.89 17.12 -22.23
N PHE A 184 16.04 17.22 -22.87
CA PHE A 184 17.33 17.15 -22.19
C PHE A 184 18.16 18.36 -22.57
N ASP A 185 18.93 18.81 -21.60
CA ASP A 185 19.96 19.81 -21.80
C ASP A 185 21.15 19.47 -20.90
N TRP A 186 22.31 20.04 -21.14
CA TRP A 186 23.47 19.83 -20.31
C TRP A 186 24.37 21.06 -20.34
N ILE A 187 25.02 21.29 -19.20
CA ILE A 187 26.08 22.28 -19.09
C ILE A 187 27.28 21.64 -18.42
N GLN A 188 28.43 22.28 -18.53
CA GLN A 188 29.64 21.79 -17.90
C GLN A 188 30.51 22.93 -17.39
N LYS A 189 31.34 22.59 -16.43
CA LYS A 189 32.55 23.32 -16.07
C LYS A 189 33.75 22.40 -16.30
N VAL A 190 34.95 22.89 -15.99
CA VAL A 190 36.17 22.07 -16.06
C VAL A 190 36.05 20.81 -15.21
N ASN A 191 35.50 20.94 -13.99
CA ASN A 191 35.39 19.82 -13.04
C ASN A 191 34.01 19.16 -13.01
N ASP A 192 32.99 19.78 -13.61
CA ASP A 192 31.60 19.40 -13.37
C ASP A 192 30.85 19.15 -14.68
N LEU A 193 29.93 18.19 -14.62
CA LEU A 193 28.93 17.96 -15.65
C LEU A 193 27.55 18.05 -15.01
N THR A 194 26.67 18.89 -15.54
CA THR A 194 25.27 18.97 -15.11
C THR A 194 24.35 18.57 -16.25
N ILE A 195 23.52 17.56 -16.02
CA ILE A 195 22.48 17.10 -16.95
C ILE A 195 21.13 17.58 -16.45
N TYR A 196 20.37 18.20 -17.33
CA TYR A 196 19.00 18.64 -17.11
C TYR A 196 18.02 17.74 -17.85
N VAL A 197 16.93 17.40 -17.16
CA VAL A 197 15.81 16.65 -17.72
C VAL A 197 14.53 17.42 -17.44
N TYR A 198 13.72 17.63 -18.48
CA TYR A 198 12.48 18.40 -18.41
C TYR A 198 11.30 17.51 -18.80
N THR A 199 10.35 17.30 -17.89
CA THR A 199 9.18 16.43 -18.07
C THR A 199 7.86 17.21 -18.08
N LYS A 200 7.89 18.53 -18.27
CA LYS A 200 6.75 19.46 -18.15
C LYS A 200 6.22 19.62 -16.71
N GLN A 201 5.56 20.76 -16.49
CA GLN A 201 5.04 21.20 -15.21
C GLN A 201 4.05 20.19 -14.62
N PHE A 202 4.15 19.90 -13.31
CA PHE A 202 3.26 19.01 -12.54
C PHE A 202 3.10 17.58 -13.10
N CYS A 203 3.98 17.12 -14.00
CA CYS A 203 3.96 15.73 -14.50
C CYS A 203 4.17 14.69 -13.39
N ASN A 204 4.80 15.09 -12.28
CA ASN A 204 5.15 14.20 -11.17
C ASN A 204 5.88 12.92 -11.64
N PRO A 205 6.95 13.03 -12.44
CA PRO A 205 7.68 11.87 -12.92
C PRO A 205 8.44 11.18 -11.77
N GLY A 206 8.65 9.89 -11.92
CA GLY A 206 9.68 9.16 -11.18
C GLY A 206 10.94 9.10 -12.01
N PHE A 207 12.08 8.88 -11.38
CA PHE A 207 13.34 8.70 -12.09
C PHE A 207 14.11 7.50 -11.57
N LEU A 208 14.77 6.79 -12.47
CA LEU A 208 15.79 5.82 -12.13
C LEU A 208 17.05 6.21 -12.86
N ILE A 209 18.11 6.50 -12.12
CA ILE A 209 19.43 6.84 -12.65
C ILE A 209 20.35 5.67 -12.33
N LYS A 210 20.96 5.08 -13.35
CA LYS A 210 21.77 3.88 -13.21
C LYS A 210 23.15 4.12 -13.80
N LYS A 211 24.20 3.82 -13.04
CA LYS A 211 25.56 3.66 -13.57
C LYS A 211 25.69 2.29 -14.24
N LEU A 212 26.21 2.26 -15.47
CA LEU A 212 26.48 1.02 -16.20
C LEU A 212 27.96 0.60 -16.04
N ASN A 213 28.34 -0.49 -16.72
CA ASN A 213 29.71 -1.00 -16.72
C ASN A 213 30.63 0.04 -17.39
N GLY A 214 31.58 0.60 -16.64
CA GLY A 214 32.50 1.64 -17.13
C GLY A 214 32.41 2.95 -16.35
N VAL A 215 33.28 3.90 -16.68
CA VAL A 215 33.36 5.20 -16.00
C VAL A 215 32.48 6.27 -16.65
N ASN A 216 32.06 6.07 -17.90
CA ASN A 216 31.34 7.04 -18.72
C ASN A 216 29.96 6.56 -19.19
N GLN A 217 29.52 5.34 -18.83
CA GLN A 217 28.23 4.80 -19.27
C GLN A 217 27.17 4.90 -18.17
N MET A 218 25.98 5.39 -18.52
CA MET A 218 24.85 5.49 -17.59
C MET A 218 23.49 5.43 -18.28
N GLU A 219 22.43 5.22 -17.50
CA GLU A 219 21.05 5.32 -17.95
C GLU A 219 20.24 6.26 -17.08
N ILE A 220 19.34 7.01 -17.69
CA ILE A 220 18.31 7.79 -17.01
C ILE A 220 16.97 7.31 -17.53
N TRP A 221 16.14 6.78 -16.64
CA TRP A 221 14.78 6.36 -16.95
C TRP A 221 13.81 7.36 -16.35
N ILE A 222 12.84 7.78 -17.17
CA ILE A 222 11.80 8.73 -16.79
C ILE A 222 10.49 7.97 -16.75
N LEU A 223 9.92 7.93 -15.55
CA LEU A 223 8.76 7.12 -15.22
C LEU A 223 7.55 8.03 -15.19
N THR A 224 6.72 7.95 -16.22
CA THR A 224 5.45 8.68 -16.30
C THR A 224 4.29 7.71 -16.05
N GLU A 225 3.06 8.21 -15.96
CA GLU A 225 1.87 7.36 -15.82
C GLU A 225 1.73 6.37 -17.00
N ALA A 226 1.99 6.82 -18.23
CA ALA A 226 1.75 6.04 -19.45
C ALA A 226 2.97 5.25 -19.95
N ALA A 227 4.18 5.80 -19.78
CA ALA A 227 5.37 5.29 -20.43
C ALA A 227 6.62 5.39 -19.55
N ILE A 228 7.60 4.55 -19.88
CA ILE A 228 8.97 4.61 -19.39
C ILE A 228 9.85 5.06 -20.55
N HIS A 229 10.51 6.20 -20.42
CA HIS A 229 11.49 6.69 -21.39
C HIS A 229 12.88 6.39 -20.87
N LYS A 230 13.64 5.56 -21.58
CA LYS A 230 15.02 5.16 -21.22
C LYS A 230 16.00 5.90 -22.10
N PHE A 231 16.92 6.61 -21.46
CA PHE A 231 18.02 7.31 -22.11
C PHE A 231 19.32 6.65 -21.68
N GLN A 232 20.00 6.01 -22.62
CA GLN A 232 21.30 5.39 -22.39
C GLN A 232 22.37 6.34 -22.90
N TYR A 233 23.32 6.70 -22.05
CA TYR A 233 24.40 7.62 -22.36
C TYR A 233 25.73 6.89 -22.35
N GLU A 234 26.53 7.14 -23.38
CA GLU A 234 27.97 6.97 -23.38
C GLU A 234 28.60 8.36 -23.39
N LEU A 235 28.96 8.84 -22.21
CA LEU A 235 29.50 10.18 -22.01
C LEU A 235 30.88 10.31 -22.65
N HIS A 236 31.25 11.54 -23.02
CA HIS A 236 32.55 11.84 -23.60
C HIS A 236 33.72 11.43 -22.70
N GLY A 237 33.55 11.56 -21.38
CA GLY A 237 34.56 11.20 -20.39
C GLY A 237 33.96 10.60 -19.13
N GLY A 238 34.83 10.16 -18.22
CA GLY A 238 34.43 9.57 -16.95
C GLY A 238 33.79 10.57 -15.98
N VAL A 239 32.80 10.10 -15.22
CA VAL A 239 32.21 10.84 -14.09
C VAL A 239 32.30 10.05 -12.79
N GLU A 240 32.47 10.75 -11.68
CA GLU A 240 32.45 10.18 -10.34
C GLU A 240 31.01 9.79 -9.95
N TRP A 241 30.88 8.71 -9.17
CA TRP A 241 29.59 8.21 -8.67
C TRP A 241 29.62 8.05 -7.15
N PRO A 242 28.54 8.42 -6.44
CA PRO A 242 27.30 9.03 -6.93
C PRO A 242 27.50 10.47 -7.46
N PRO A 243 26.51 11.07 -8.16
CA PRO A 243 26.55 12.49 -8.50
C PRO A 243 26.84 13.34 -7.25
N LYS A 244 27.41 14.53 -7.41
CA LYS A 244 27.65 15.42 -6.26
C LYS A 244 26.40 16.15 -5.79
N ASP A 245 25.43 16.35 -6.68
CA ASP A 245 24.17 17.05 -6.39
C ASP A 245 23.03 16.53 -7.27
N LEU A 246 21.82 16.51 -6.71
CA LEU A 246 20.60 16.05 -7.37
C LEU A 246 19.42 16.90 -6.91
N LYS A 247 18.82 17.66 -7.82
CA LYS A 247 17.71 18.57 -7.52
C LYS A 247 16.51 18.27 -8.41
N MET A 248 15.35 18.11 -7.78
CA MET A 248 14.08 17.93 -8.49
C MET A 248 13.12 19.05 -8.15
N SER A 249 12.70 19.81 -9.18
CA SER A 249 11.58 20.72 -9.11
C SER A 249 10.34 20.01 -9.63
N THR A 250 9.55 19.48 -8.72
CA THR A 250 8.26 18.80 -8.99
C THR A 250 7.22 19.72 -9.62
N GLU A 251 7.28 21.01 -9.29
CA GLU A 251 6.45 22.04 -9.92
C GLU A 251 6.82 22.17 -11.40
N SER A 252 8.07 22.49 -11.76
CA SER A 252 8.46 22.66 -13.16
C SER A 252 8.66 21.36 -13.94
N GLY A 253 8.74 20.21 -13.26
CA GLY A 253 9.12 18.92 -13.86
C GLY A 253 10.58 18.89 -14.31
N LYS A 254 11.46 19.65 -13.63
CA LYS A 254 12.90 19.71 -13.94
C LYS A 254 13.69 18.85 -12.96
N LEU A 255 14.48 17.93 -13.49
CA LEU A 255 15.53 17.23 -12.76
C LEU A 255 16.90 17.79 -13.18
N GLU A 256 17.75 18.06 -12.20
CA GLU A 256 19.13 18.51 -12.37
C GLU A 256 20.04 17.51 -11.67
N ILE A 257 20.93 16.89 -12.44
CA ILE A 257 21.90 15.91 -11.95
C ILE A 257 23.29 16.47 -12.19
N THR A 258 24.06 16.71 -11.14
CA THR A 258 25.42 17.22 -11.27
C THR A 258 26.43 16.19 -10.82
N PHE A 259 27.37 15.86 -11.69
CA PHE A 259 28.49 14.96 -11.46
C PHE A 259 29.81 15.73 -11.37
N CYS A 260 30.74 15.23 -10.55
CA CYS A 260 32.16 15.55 -10.72
C CYS A 260 32.70 14.74 -11.90
N LYS A 261 33.48 15.38 -12.77
CA LYS A 261 34.25 14.68 -13.81
C LYS A 261 35.43 13.96 -13.15
N SER A 262 35.71 12.75 -13.63
CA SER A 262 36.87 11.97 -13.18
C SER A 262 38.15 12.77 -13.42
N GLU A 263 39.16 12.56 -12.57
CA GLU A 263 40.42 13.32 -12.58
C GLU A 263 41.08 13.42 -13.97
N GLN A 264 41.08 12.33 -14.72
CA GLN A 264 41.65 12.24 -16.08
C GLN A 264 40.82 12.95 -17.16
N HIS A 265 39.61 13.42 -16.83
CA HIS A 265 38.63 14.01 -17.74
C HIS A 265 38.16 15.40 -17.27
N ARG A 266 38.98 16.10 -16.46
CA ARG A 266 38.72 17.46 -15.98
C ARG A 266 39.11 18.51 -17.03
N GLU A 267 38.40 18.47 -18.14
CA GLU A 267 38.51 19.43 -19.24
C GLU A 267 37.13 19.78 -19.79
N LEU A 268 37.06 20.80 -20.66
CA LEU A 268 35.84 21.11 -21.39
C LEU A 268 35.63 20.11 -22.52
N TRP A 269 34.51 19.39 -22.48
CA TRP A 269 34.14 18.39 -23.47
C TRP A 269 33.49 19.07 -24.68
N ARG A 270 33.82 18.65 -25.89
CA ARG A 270 33.20 19.22 -27.11
C ARG A 270 31.75 18.80 -27.31
N SER A 271 31.34 17.72 -26.65
CA SER A 271 29.98 17.17 -26.68
C SER A 271 29.71 16.43 -25.37
N LEU A 272 28.43 16.13 -25.09
CA LEU A 272 28.07 15.27 -23.96
C LEU A 272 28.54 13.82 -24.16
N GLY A 273 28.59 13.36 -25.42
CA GLY A 273 28.77 11.96 -25.80
C GLY A 273 27.63 11.48 -26.71
N ILE A 274 27.49 10.16 -26.84
CA ILE A 274 26.43 9.52 -27.63
C ILE A 274 25.29 9.12 -26.69
N HIS A 275 24.05 9.27 -27.14
CA HIS A 275 22.91 8.77 -26.39
C HIS A 275 21.90 8.06 -27.28
N ASN A 276 21.29 7.00 -26.74
CA ASN A 276 20.20 6.26 -27.37
C ASN A 276 18.93 6.42 -26.55
N VAL A 277 17.81 6.61 -27.24
CA VAL A 277 16.49 6.78 -26.62
C VAL A 277 15.63 5.58 -26.94
N LYS A 278 15.11 4.92 -25.90
CA LYS A 278 14.14 3.83 -26.03
C LYS A 278 12.89 4.16 -25.22
N ARG A 279 11.73 4.10 -25.87
CA ARG A 279 10.44 4.27 -25.21
C ARG A 279 9.75 2.92 -25.03
N LEU A 280 9.24 2.69 -23.83
CA LEU A 280 8.49 1.48 -23.48
C LEU A 280 7.13 1.87 -22.91
N MET A 281 6.06 1.32 -23.47
CA MET A 281 4.72 1.52 -22.92
C MET A 281 4.57 0.66 -21.66
N LYS A 282 4.05 1.22 -20.57
CA LYS A 282 3.86 0.45 -19.33
C LYS A 282 2.91 -0.74 -19.52
N SER A 283 1.91 -0.61 -20.40
CA SER A 283 0.99 -1.70 -20.76
C SER A 283 1.65 -2.87 -21.49
N SER A 284 2.85 -2.68 -22.05
CA SER A 284 3.61 -3.73 -22.75
C SER A 284 4.72 -4.37 -21.91
N CYS A 285 4.92 -3.91 -20.66
CA CYS A 285 5.82 -4.57 -19.72
C CYS A 285 5.08 -5.70 -19.01
N GLU A 286 5.30 -6.93 -19.44
CA GLU A 286 4.69 -8.13 -18.85
C GLU A 286 5.35 -8.53 -17.51
N GLU A 287 6.64 -8.20 -17.33
CA GLU A 287 7.41 -8.53 -16.12
C GLU A 287 7.63 -7.32 -15.20
N GLU A 288 7.46 -7.55 -13.90
CA GLU A 288 7.76 -6.57 -12.86
C GLU A 288 9.29 -6.37 -12.74
N ILE A 289 9.76 -5.16 -13.03
CA ILE A 289 11.16 -4.80 -12.85
C ILE A 289 11.44 -4.64 -11.35
N LEU A 290 12.29 -5.53 -10.82
CA LEU A 290 12.76 -5.51 -9.43
C LEU A 290 14.25 -5.15 -9.40
N ILE A 291 14.65 -4.38 -8.39
CA ILE A 291 16.02 -3.89 -8.20
C ILE A 291 16.43 -4.20 -6.77
N ASP A 292 17.61 -4.78 -6.60
CA ASP A 292 18.12 -5.09 -5.26
C ASP A 292 18.65 -3.83 -4.58
N PHE A 293 18.20 -3.60 -3.36
CA PHE A 293 18.74 -2.57 -2.47
C PHE A 293 19.28 -3.23 -1.21
N GLN A 294 20.44 -2.77 -0.77
CA GLN A 294 21.08 -3.21 0.47
C GLN A 294 20.51 -2.41 1.64
N VAL A 295 20.20 -3.08 2.75
CA VAL A 295 19.89 -2.44 4.03
C VAL A 295 21.18 -1.86 4.60
N ILE A 296 21.32 -0.53 4.60
CA ILE A 296 22.48 0.14 5.19
C ILE A 296 22.22 0.53 6.65
N LYS A 297 20.95 0.69 7.04
CA LYS A 297 20.57 0.89 8.44
C LYS A 297 19.21 0.27 8.72
N ASN A 298 19.09 -0.36 9.89
CA ASN A 298 17.82 -0.74 10.48
C ASN A 298 17.86 -0.41 11.97
N GLN A 299 16.97 0.46 12.44
CA GLN A 299 16.90 0.81 13.85
C GLN A 299 15.48 1.03 14.34
N GLN A 300 15.29 0.84 15.64
CA GLN A 300 14.02 1.10 16.29
C GLN A 300 13.71 2.61 16.26
N PHE A 301 12.50 2.94 15.81
CA PHE A 301 11.99 4.31 15.74
C PHE A 301 11.20 4.67 17.00
N ASN A 302 10.30 3.81 17.44
CA ASN A 302 9.57 3.91 18.70
C ASN A 302 9.25 2.50 19.23
N HIS A 303 8.33 2.39 20.19
CA HIS A 303 8.00 1.11 20.83
C HIS A 303 7.57 -0.01 19.85
N ASP A 304 6.97 0.33 18.70
CA ASP A 304 6.44 -0.66 17.74
C ASP A 304 6.82 -0.38 16.28
N SER A 305 7.79 0.47 16.02
CA SER A 305 8.14 0.87 14.65
C SER A 305 9.64 0.92 14.44
N HIS A 306 10.07 0.67 13.21
CA HIS A 306 11.48 0.70 12.79
C HIS A 306 11.63 1.62 11.59
N GLU A 307 12.81 2.23 11.49
CA GLU A 307 13.24 2.92 10.30
C GLU A 307 14.32 2.10 9.58
N LEU A 308 14.14 1.94 8.28
CA LEU A 308 15.07 1.24 7.40
C LEU A 308 15.61 2.23 6.37
N VAL A 309 16.93 2.23 6.19
CA VAL A 309 17.61 2.98 5.13
C VAL A 309 18.19 1.97 4.16
N LEU A 310 17.80 2.11 2.90
CA LEU A 310 18.17 1.24 1.81
C LEU A 310 19.04 2.00 0.81
N GLN A 311 20.02 1.32 0.23
CA GLN A 311 20.89 1.91 -0.79
C GLN A 311 21.21 0.90 -1.89
N ASN A 312 21.31 1.38 -3.12
CA ASN A 312 21.96 0.66 -4.21
C ASN A 312 23.22 1.43 -4.61
N LYS A 313 24.35 0.73 -4.77
CA LYS A 313 25.65 1.34 -5.11
C LYS A 313 25.72 1.90 -6.52
N HIS A 314 24.80 1.52 -7.41
CA HIS A 314 24.81 1.87 -8.84
C HIS A 314 23.49 2.47 -9.32
N VAL A 315 22.46 2.54 -8.46
CA VAL A 315 21.12 3.01 -8.82
C VAL A 315 20.64 4.06 -7.83
N ILE A 316 20.10 5.15 -8.36
CA ILE A 316 19.33 6.14 -7.60
C ILE A 316 17.89 6.06 -8.10
N LEU A 317 16.96 5.86 -7.17
CA LEU A 317 15.53 5.81 -7.46
C LEU A 317 14.83 7.01 -6.82
N ILE A 318 14.22 7.85 -7.64
CA ILE A 318 13.39 8.97 -7.21
C ILE A 318 11.92 8.56 -7.36
N VAL A 319 11.23 8.49 -6.23
CA VAL A 319 9.81 8.12 -6.18
C VAL A 319 8.96 9.38 -6.34
N PRO A 320 7.96 9.39 -7.25
CA PRO A 320 7.02 10.51 -7.37
C PRO A 320 6.27 10.77 -6.07
N VAL A 321 5.80 12.00 -5.88
CA VAL A 321 4.95 12.35 -4.73
C VAL A 321 3.66 11.53 -4.81
N GLY A 322 3.30 10.84 -3.72
CA GLY A 322 2.10 10.02 -3.64
C GLY A 322 2.22 8.62 -4.26
N TYR A 323 3.42 8.20 -4.67
CA TYR A 323 3.67 6.84 -5.15
C TYR A 323 4.35 5.99 -4.06
N HIS A 324 4.20 4.68 -4.17
CA HIS A 324 4.81 3.69 -3.28
C HIS A 324 5.68 2.71 -4.06
N LEU A 325 6.43 1.89 -3.33
CA LEU A 325 7.27 0.82 -3.85
C LEU A 325 6.77 -0.51 -3.28
N THR A 326 6.81 -1.55 -4.09
CA THR A 326 6.61 -2.91 -3.60
C THR A 326 7.94 -3.47 -3.15
N ILE A 327 7.99 -3.93 -1.90
CA ILE A 327 9.18 -4.53 -1.30
C ILE A 327 8.97 -6.03 -1.24
N GLY A 328 9.97 -6.79 -1.69
CA GLY A 328 10.07 -8.23 -1.52
C GLY A 328 11.26 -8.58 -0.62
N LEU A 329 11.07 -9.58 0.23
CA LEU A 329 12.16 -10.22 0.97
C LEU A 329 12.72 -11.34 0.08
N ASN A 330 14.05 -11.39 -0.10
CA ASN A 330 14.68 -12.35 -0.99
C ASN A 330 14.10 -13.76 -0.82
N TRP A 331 13.67 -14.38 -1.92
CA TRP A 331 13.13 -15.75 -2.01
C TRP A 331 11.71 -15.98 -1.49
N GLU A 332 11.03 -14.96 -0.95
CA GLU A 332 9.64 -15.08 -0.53
C GLU A 332 8.69 -14.54 -1.61
N ALA A 333 7.59 -15.28 -1.88
CA ALA A 333 6.48 -14.76 -2.69
C ALA A 333 5.74 -13.59 -2.01
N LEU A 334 6.09 -13.28 -0.76
CA LEU A 334 5.46 -12.24 0.04
C LEU A 334 6.06 -10.88 -0.34
N LYS A 335 5.20 -10.01 -0.85
CA LYS A 335 5.51 -8.64 -1.23
C LYS A 335 4.52 -7.69 -0.57
N LYS A 336 4.97 -6.49 -0.21
CA LYS A 336 4.08 -5.47 0.36
C LYS A 336 4.52 -4.06 -0.02
N ASP A 337 3.54 -3.17 -0.14
CA ASP A 337 3.76 -1.80 -0.56
C ASP A 337 4.12 -0.89 0.61
N TYR A 338 5.13 -0.05 0.40
CA TYR A 338 5.60 0.95 1.35
C TYR A 338 5.88 2.26 0.63
N THR A 339 5.55 3.38 1.26
CA THR A 339 5.87 4.71 0.74
C THR A 339 7.15 5.23 1.38
N PRO A 340 8.21 5.52 0.59
CA PRO A 340 9.42 6.12 1.14
C PRO A 340 9.16 7.47 1.79
N VAL A 341 9.89 7.75 2.86
CA VAL A 341 9.78 8.99 3.64
C VAL A 341 11.01 9.87 3.45
N PRO A 342 10.84 11.21 3.42
CA PRO A 342 11.97 12.13 3.45
C PRO A 342 12.82 11.90 4.70
N ALA A 343 14.13 11.89 4.51
CA ALA A 343 15.02 11.39 5.54
C ALA A 343 15.05 12.25 6.82
N LYS A 344 14.69 13.54 6.73
CA LYS A 344 14.60 14.46 7.89
C LYS A 344 13.59 14.00 8.96
N TYR A 345 12.69 13.07 8.62
CA TYR A 345 11.70 12.52 9.53
C TYR A 345 12.21 11.32 10.32
N LEU A 346 13.43 10.85 10.02
CA LEU A 346 14.09 9.70 10.64
C LEU A 346 15.17 10.13 11.63
N HIS A 347 15.55 9.21 12.52
CA HIS A 347 16.61 9.44 13.52
C HIS A 347 18.02 9.35 12.92
N CYS A 348 18.25 8.47 11.95
CA CYS A 348 19.57 8.23 11.33
C CYS A 348 19.95 9.26 10.25
N MET A 349 19.97 10.54 10.62
CA MET A 349 20.23 11.64 9.67
C MET A 349 21.64 11.62 9.04
N GLU A 350 22.59 10.90 9.63
CA GLU A 350 23.95 10.80 9.10
C GLU A 350 24.06 9.97 7.80
N TYR A 351 23.06 9.14 7.49
CA TYR A 351 23.04 8.31 6.26
C TYR A 351 22.30 8.99 5.10
N GLN A 352 21.93 10.26 5.24
CA GLN A 352 21.09 11.00 4.29
C GLN A 352 21.85 11.35 3.01
N LYS A 353 21.59 10.59 1.96
CA LYS A 353 22.03 10.92 0.60
C LYS A 353 20.83 10.83 -0.32
N PHE A 354 20.79 11.63 -1.38
CA PHE A 354 19.74 11.52 -2.40
C PHE A 354 19.71 10.12 -3.08
N SER A 355 20.74 9.29 -2.85
CA SER A 355 20.83 7.91 -3.31
C SER A 355 20.17 6.88 -2.38
N THR A 356 19.64 7.28 -1.22
CA THR A 356 19.00 6.34 -0.28
C THR A 356 17.47 6.35 -0.42
N LEU A 357 16.88 5.19 -0.17
CA LEU A 357 15.44 5.03 0.04
C LEU A 357 15.20 4.78 1.52
N ASN A 358 14.35 5.60 2.16
CA ASN A 358 14.12 5.49 3.59
C ASN A 358 12.68 5.10 3.86
N LEU A 359 12.47 4.17 4.79
CA LEU A 359 11.18 3.58 5.12
C LEU A 359 10.91 3.72 6.60
N LEU A 360 9.66 4.02 6.94
CA LEU A 360 9.17 3.97 8.32
C LEU A 360 8.10 2.88 8.41
N ILE A 361 8.36 1.87 9.22
CA ILE A 361 7.64 0.59 9.21
C ILE A 361 7.07 0.33 10.60
N LYS A 362 5.74 0.19 10.68
CA LYS A 362 5.07 -0.29 11.90
C LYS A 362 5.21 -1.81 11.97
N LYS A 363 5.78 -2.31 13.07
CA LYS A 363 5.97 -3.73 13.37
C LYS A 363 4.72 -4.29 14.03
N TYR A 364 3.98 -5.14 13.30
CA TYR A 364 2.89 -5.90 13.87
C TYR A 364 3.41 -7.18 14.56
N THR A 365 2.93 -7.46 15.76
CA THR A 365 3.39 -8.56 16.64
C THR A 365 2.95 -9.96 16.23
N LEU A 366 2.09 -10.08 15.21
CA LEU A 366 1.77 -11.37 14.60
C LEU A 366 3.04 -11.94 13.97
N THR A 367 3.60 -12.96 14.62
CA THR A 367 4.80 -13.66 14.17
C THR A 367 4.62 -14.10 12.72
N GLN A 368 5.65 -13.86 11.91
CA GLN A 368 5.70 -14.17 10.47
C GLN A 368 4.90 -13.26 9.52
N CYS A 369 4.31 -12.15 9.97
CA CYS A 369 3.80 -11.15 9.03
C CYS A 369 4.94 -10.37 8.34
N PHE A 370 4.70 -9.86 7.11
CA PHE A 370 5.73 -9.19 6.29
C PHE A 370 6.44 -8.06 7.05
N SER A 371 5.69 -7.21 7.75
CA SER A 371 6.25 -6.10 8.51
C SER A 371 7.19 -6.56 9.63
N SER A 372 6.90 -7.68 10.31
CA SER A 372 7.78 -8.19 11.36
C SER A 372 9.11 -8.64 10.77
N ARG A 373 9.04 -9.40 9.66
CA ARG A 373 10.22 -9.88 8.95
C ARG A 373 11.03 -8.74 8.35
N LEU A 374 10.38 -7.72 7.82
CA LEU A 374 11.03 -6.53 7.27
C LEU A 374 11.75 -5.73 8.38
N SER A 375 11.11 -5.54 9.53
CA SER A 375 11.73 -4.87 10.69
C SER A 375 12.90 -5.65 11.29
N GLU A 376 13.03 -6.94 11.00
CA GLU A 376 14.11 -7.82 11.50
C GLU A 376 15.28 -7.99 10.51
N GLN A 377 15.21 -7.33 9.34
CA GLN A 377 16.29 -7.41 8.36
C GLN A 377 17.59 -6.85 8.91
N LYS A 378 18.67 -7.60 8.74
CA LYS A 378 20.00 -7.18 9.19
C LYS A 378 20.58 -6.15 8.22
N GLU A 379 21.47 -5.30 8.72
CA GLU A 379 22.36 -4.52 7.86
C GLU A 379 23.09 -5.47 6.88
N ASP A 380 23.36 -4.99 5.68
CA ASP A 380 23.89 -5.71 4.52
C ASP A 380 22.97 -6.74 3.85
N SER A 381 21.78 -7.01 4.40
CA SER A 381 20.78 -7.82 3.70
C SER A 381 20.27 -7.09 2.45
N CYS A 382 19.87 -7.86 1.43
CA CYS A 382 19.30 -7.33 0.20
C CYS A 382 17.78 -7.46 0.19
N LEU A 383 17.11 -6.43 -0.34
CA LEU A 383 15.67 -6.35 -0.54
C LEU A 383 15.38 -6.10 -2.01
N GLN A 384 14.35 -6.77 -2.55
CA GLN A 384 13.89 -6.54 -3.92
C GLN A 384 12.87 -5.39 -3.92
N ILE A 385 13.17 -4.34 -4.67
CA ILE A 385 12.36 -3.12 -4.74
C ILE A 385 11.80 -2.96 -6.15
N SER A 386 10.49 -2.80 -6.28
CA SER A 386 9.84 -2.58 -7.58
C SER A 386 10.00 -1.14 -8.07
N MET A 387 9.64 -0.91 -9.33
CA MET A 387 9.45 0.45 -9.85
C MET A 387 8.27 1.16 -9.14
N PRO A 388 8.30 2.49 -8.99
CA PRO A 388 7.21 3.26 -8.40
C PRO A 388 5.82 2.94 -8.96
N LYS A 389 4.88 2.67 -8.06
CA LYS A 389 3.47 2.40 -8.33
C LYS A 389 2.58 3.45 -7.69
N GLY A 390 1.51 3.80 -8.40
CA GLY A 390 0.57 4.84 -7.97
C GLY A 390 -0.14 5.47 -9.16
N ASN A 391 -1.26 6.12 -8.86
CA ASN A 391 -2.09 6.88 -9.79
C ASN A 391 -2.36 8.30 -9.26
N PHE A 392 -1.57 8.78 -8.29
CA PHE A 392 -1.74 10.10 -7.73
C PHE A 392 -1.34 11.18 -8.74
N GLN A 393 -2.31 11.96 -9.19
CA GLN A 393 -2.08 13.04 -10.15
C GLN A 393 -1.80 14.34 -9.42
N LEU A 394 -0.53 14.72 -9.32
CA LEU A 394 -0.13 15.95 -8.63
C LEU A 394 -0.79 17.23 -9.18
N LEU A 395 -1.08 17.24 -10.49
CA LEU A 395 -1.78 18.33 -11.15
C LEU A 395 -3.18 18.59 -10.57
N SER A 396 -3.84 17.59 -9.97
CA SER A 396 -5.15 17.78 -9.34
C SER A 396 -5.08 18.83 -8.22
N LEU A 397 -3.94 18.94 -7.53
CA LEU A 397 -3.70 19.88 -6.44
C LEU A 397 -3.46 21.31 -6.92
N ALA A 398 -3.17 21.53 -8.21
CA ALA A 398 -2.72 22.82 -8.74
C ALA A 398 -3.75 23.94 -8.56
N LYS A 399 -5.05 23.60 -8.55
CA LYS A 399 -6.16 24.55 -8.34
C LYS A 399 -6.48 24.82 -6.87
N HIS A 400 -5.93 24.04 -5.93
CA HIS A 400 -6.31 24.07 -4.53
C HIS A 400 -5.27 24.78 -3.66
N ARG A 401 -5.72 25.68 -2.77
CA ARG A 401 -4.86 26.42 -1.81
C ARG A 401 -5.10 26.03 -0.35
N ASN A 402 -6.28 25.50 -0.07
CA ASN A 402 -6.71 25.01 1.24
C ASN A 402 -6.92 23.50 1.16
N LEU A 403 -6.04 22.72 1.79
CA LEU A 403 -6.01 21.26 1.72
C LEU A 403 -6.06 20.64 3.11
N CYS A 404 -6.63 19.43 3.20
CA CYS A 404 -6.60 18.62 4.42
C CYS A 404 -6.07 17.21 4.11
N LEU A 405 -5.08 16.78 4.88
CA LEU A 405 -4.49 15.45 4.83
C LEU A 405 -4.95 14.67 6.07
N LEU A 406 -5.60 13.53 5.85
CA LEU A 406 -6.17 12.65 6.87
C LEU A 406 -5.31 11.39 6.97
N ALA A 407 -4.48 11.30 7.99
CA ALA A 407 -3.54 10.20 8.20
C ALA A 407 -3.97 9.35 9.40
N ALA A 408 -3.89 8.03 9.32
CA ALA A 408 -4.02 7.15 10.48
C ALA A 408 -2.88 6.13 10.56
N GLY A 409 -2.18 6.09 11.71
CA GLY A 409 -1.02 5.21 11.92
C GLY A 409 0.05 5.35 10.83
N SER A 410 0.39 4.26 10.15
CA SER A 410 1.38 4.26 9.05
C SER A 410 0.92 5.00 7.79
N GLY A 411 -0.37 5.35 7.69
CA GLY A 411 -0.91 6.20 6.64
C GLY A 411 -0.35 7.63 6.61
N LEU A 412 0.51 7.99 7.57
CA LEU A 412 1.28 9.24 7.52
C LEU A 412 2.28 9.28 6.35
N THR A 413 2.86 8.13 5.97
CA THR A 413 4.04 8.07 5.08
C THR A 413 3.88 8.77 3.73
N PRO A 414 2.74 8.68 3.00
CA PRO A 414 2.57 9.39 1.73
C PRO A 414 2.51 10.92 1.90
N PHE A 415 2.11 11.39 3.07
CA PHE A 415 1.93 12.81 3.34
C PHE A 415 3.23 13.52 3.71
N LEU A 416 4.22 12.82 4.26
CA LEU A 416 5.49 13.44 4.66
C LEU A 416 6.21 14.10 3.47
N GLY A 417 6.31 13.40 2.34
CA GLY A 417 6.85 13.96 1.10
C GLY A 417 5.92 15.02 0.47
N MET A 418 4.60 14.82 0.58
CA MET A 418 3.61 15.75 0.03
C MET A 418 3.60 17.10 0.75
N ILE A 419 3.71 17.13 2.08
CA ILE A 419 3.74 18.35 2.88
C ILE A 419 4.91 19.24 2.46
N GLU A 420 6.10 18.64 2.29
CA GLU A 420 7.25 19.38 1.78
C GLU A 420 7.01 19.99 0.41
N HIS A 421 6.45 19.19 -0.50
CA HIS A 421 6.13 19.65 -1.84
C HIS A 421 5.15 20.82 -1.82
N LEU A 422 4.06 20.69 -1.07
CA LEU A 422 2.99 21.69 -0.99
C LEU A 422 3.47 23.00 -0.37
N LEU A 423 4.25 22.94 0.70
CA LEU A 423 4.73 24.16 1.38
C LEU A 423 5.79 24.90 0.57
N LYS A 424 6.58 24.20 -0.26
CA LYS A 424 7.58 24.76 -1.19
C LYS A 424 6.97 25.31 -2.49
N ARG A 425 5.70 24.98 -2.80
CA ARG A 425 5.00 25.40 -4.03
C ARG A 425 4.99 26.93 -4.18
N GLN A 426 5.40 27.43 -5.35
CA GLN A 426 5.47 28.86 -5.62
C GLN A 426 4.24 29.38 -6.38
N THR A 427 3.72 28.62 -7.35
CA THR A 427 2.51 28.99 -8.09
C THR A 427 1.26 28.58 -7.32
N ASN A 428 0.26 29.47 -7.28
CA ASN A 428 -0.96 29.26 -6.50
C ASN A 428 -0.67 28.81 -5.05
N ARG A 429 0.20 29.55 -4.34
CA ARG A 429 0.74 29.16 -3.03
C ARG A 429 -0.34 28.71 -2.06
N ILE A 430 -0.03 27.67 -1.28
CA ILE A 430 -0.88 27.16 -0.19
C ILE A 430 -1.19 28.30 0.77
N GLU A 431 -2.45 28.45 1.14
CA GLU A 431 -2.89 29.33 2.23
C GLU A 431 -3.06 28.53 3.51
N LEU A 432 -3.60 27.31 3.41
CA LEU A 432 -3.89 26.48 4.57
C LEU A 432 -3.69 24.99 4.23
N LEU A 433 -2.90 24.29 5.05
CA LEU A 433 -2.66 22.87 4.95
C LEU A 433 -2.85 22.22 6.31
N TYR A 434 -3.92 21.45 6.46
CA TYR A 434 -4.15 20.63 7.64
C TYR A 434 -3.52 19.25 7.47
N LEU A 435 -2.87 18.76 8.52
CA LEU A 435 -2.62 17.33 8.73
C LEU A 435 -3.36 16.90 9.98
N PHE A 436 -4.47 16.18 9.81
CA PHE A 436 -5.11 15.46 10.91
C PHE A 436 -4.51 14.07 11.01
N TYR A 437 -3.86 13.79 12.15
CA TYR A 437 -3.15 12.55 12.38
C TYR A 437 -3.77 11.75 13.52
N PHE A 438 -4.40 10.63 13.17
CA PHE A 438 -5.16 9.77 14.07
C PHE A 438 -4.28 8.60 14.55
N ASN A 439 -4.13 8.47 15.86
CA ASN A 439 -3.38 7.40 16.51
C ASN A 439 -4.14 6.81 17.71
N LYS A 440 -3.65 5.70 18.27
CA LYS A 440 -4.25 5.14 19.49
C LYS A 440 -3.76 5.92 20.70
N THR A 441 -2.45 5.95 20.92
CA THR A 441 -1.83 6.64 22.07
C THR A 441 -0.89 7.75 21.60
N SER A 442 -0.36 8.54 22.53
CA SER A 442 0.62 9.58 22.23
C SER A 442 1.98 9.02 21.77
N GLU A 443 2.32 7.79 22.19
CA GLU A 443 3.56 7.09 21.80
C GLU A 443 3.53 6.57 20.36
N ASP A 444 2.33 6.43 19.78
CA ASP A 444 2.11 6.05 18.38
C ASP A 444 2.35 7.22 17.40
N ILE A 445 2.44 8.46 17.88
CA ILE A 445 2.52 9.63 16.99
C ILE A 445 3.92 9.72 16.37
N TRP A 446 4.06 9.16 15.17
CA TRP A 446 5.29 9.30 14.38
C TRP A 446 5.62 10.76 14.07
N CYS A 447 6.92 11.08 14.13
CA CYS A 447 7.46 12.37 13.71
C CYS A 447 6.83 13.59 14.43
N ARG A 448 6.27 13.40 15.63
CA ARG A 448 5.53 14.43 16.37
C ARG A 448 6.30 15.75 16.51
N LYS A 449 7.51 15.70 17.08
CA LYS A 449 8.32 16.89 17.38
C LYS A 449 8.59 17.75 16.14
N ILE A 450 8.95 17.11 15.02
CA ILE A 450 9.26 17.83 13.78
C ILE A 450 8.00 18.38 13.10
N LEU A 451 6.86 17.69 13.19
CA LEU A 451 5.58 18.17 12.66
C LEU A 451 5.02 19.33 13.49
N GLU A 452 5.09 19.26 14.82
CA GLU A 452 4.72 20.36 15.72
C GLU A 452 5.60 21.58 15.46
N LYS A 453 6.93 21.40 15.41
CA LYS A 453 7.87 22.47 15.07
C LYS A 453 7.54 23.11 13.71
N SER A 454 7.31 22.29 12.69
CA SER A 454 6.95 22.80 11.34
C SER A 454 5.64 23.59 11.36
N SER A 455 4.67 23.20 12.19
CA SER A 455 3.39 23.89 12.32
C SER A 455 3.49 25.22 13.10
N MET A 456 4.47 25.33 14.00
CA MET A 456 4.81 26.59 14.69
C MET A 456 5.57 27.55 13.77
N GLU A 457 6.46 27.04 12.93
CA GLU A 457 7.33 27.85 12.05
C GLU A 457 6.64 28.31 10.76
N ASP A 458 5.65 27.58 10.24
CA ASP A 458 4.90 27.93 9.04
C ASP A 458 3.41 28.06 9.36
N GLU A 459 2.90 29.30 9.42
CA GLU A 459 1.51 29.58 9.75
C GLU A 459 0.49 28.92 8.80
N ARG A 460 0.92 28.56 7.58
CA ARG A 460 0.08 27.86 6.60
C ARG A 460 -0.14 26.40 6.97
N PHE A 461 0.76 25.79 7.74
CA PHE A 461 0.71 24.38 8.11
C PHE A 461 0.12 24.20 9.51
N LYS A 462 -0.93 23.37 9.60
CA LYS A 462 -1.63 23.05 10.85
C LYS A 462 -1.55 21.55 11.11
N PHE A 463 -0.73 21.17 12.07
CA PHE A 463 -0.66 19.80 12.55
C PHE A 463 -1.65 19.57 13.70
N VAL A 464 -2.54 18.59 13.54
CA VAL A 464 -3.59 18.25 14.50
C VAL A 464 -3.52 16.77 14.82
N SER A 465 -3.17 16.42 16.06
CA SER A 465 -3.15 15.03 16.53
C SER A 465 -4.48 14.67 17.21
N VAL A 466 -5.01 13.49 16.85
CA VAL A 466 -6.26 12.95 17.42
C VAL A 466 -5.98 11.58 18.01
N LEU A 467 -6.27 11.39 19.30
CA LEU A 467 -6.03 10.14 20.01
C LEU A 467 -7.33 9.41 20.32
N SER A 468 -7.37 8.11 20.00
CA SER A 468 -8.53 7.25 20.27
C SER A 468 -8.45 6.50 21.61
N ARG A 469 -7.29 6.52 22.28
CA ARG A 469 -7.01 5.90 23.59
C ARG A 469 -6.10 6.81 24.43
N ASP A 470 -5.95 6.48 25.71
CA ASP A 470 -5.07 7.13 26.70
C ASP A 470 -5.20 8.65 26.72
N THR A 471 -6.43 9.11 26.97
CA THR A 471 -6.82 10.51 26.85
C THR A 471 -6.66 11.35 28.11
N ASP A 472 -6.28 10.75 29.24
CA ASP A 472 -6.33 11.42 30.55
C ASP A 472 -5.26 12.51 30.68
N THR A 473 -4.15 12.36 29.96
CA THR A 473 -3.04 13.33 29.89
C THR A 473 -2.97 14.07 28.55
N TRP A 474 -3.96 13.85 27.67
CA TRP A 474 -3.99 14.45 26.34
C TRP A 474 -4.92 15.66 26.30
N ASP A 475 -4.34 16.84 26.10
CA ASP A 475 -5.09 18.10 25.99
C ASP A 475 -5.60 18.37 24.56
N GLY A 476 -5.18 17.55 23.59
CA GLY A 476 -5.61 17.67 22.20
C GLY A 476 -6.95 16.98 21.91
N LEU A 477 -7.26 16.86 20.62
CA LEU A 477 -8.50 16.24 20.16
C LEU A 477 -8.52 14.74 20.46
N LYS A 478 -9.72 14.23 20.78
CA LYS A 478 -9.97 12.87 21.23
C LYS A 478 -10.98 12.18 20.32
N GLY A 479 -10.86 10.86 20.20
CA GLY A 479 -11.81 10.00 19.48
C GLY A 479 -11.31 9.55 18.11
N GLN A 480 -12.27 9.34 17.21
CA GLN A 480 -12.03 8.88 15.84
C GLN A 480 -12.42 9.98 14.84
N ILE A 481 -12.11 9.76 13.56
CA ILE A 481 -12.62 10.61 12.49
C ILE A 481 -14.15 10.71 12.57
N SER A 482 -14.66 11.93 12.49
CA SER A 482 -16.09 12.21 12.66
C SER A 482 -16.52 13.41 11.82
N GLU A 483 -17.82 13.51 11.57
CA GLU A 483 -18.42 14.64 10.86
C GLU A 483 -18.16 15.96 11.57
N ASN A 484 -18.26 15.99 12.91
CA ASN A 484 -17.99 17.19 13.71
C ASN A 484 -16.56 17.72 13.54
N LEU A 485 -15.60 16.86 13.23
CA LEU A 485 -14.22 17.27 12.96
C LEU A 485 -14.04 17.86 11.55
N LEU A 486 -14.75 17.32 10.56
CA LEU A 486 -14.52 17.66 9.15
C LEU A 486 -15.47 18.74 8.62
N LEU A 487 -16.73 18.76 9.06
CA LEU A 487 -17.75 19.69 8.59
C LEU A 487 -17.31 21.16 8.73
N PRO A 488 -16.73 21.61 9.87
CA PRO A 488 -16.28 23.01 10.01
C PRO A 488 -15.14 23.37 9.04
N LEU A 489 -14.38 22.40 8.54
CA LEU A 489 -13.26 22.65 7.63
C LEU A 489 -13.74 22.88 6.20
N VAL A 490 -14.89 22.33 5.81
CA VAL A 490 -15.39 22.35 4.42
C VAL A 490 -16.59 23.28 4.23
N ASP A 491 -17.12 23.85 5.32
CA ASP A 491 -18.25 24.77 5.26
C ASP A 491 -17.90 26.01 4.42
N LYS A 492 -18.70 26.24 3.38
CA LYS A 492 -18.54 27.38 2.45
C LYS A 492 -18.80 28.73 3.12
N SER A 493 -19.44 28.75 4.28
CA SER A 493 -19.60 29.96 5.08
C SER A 493 -18.28 30.44 5.71
N CYS A 494 -17.31 29.53 5.87
CA CYS A 494 -16.01 29.86 6.41
C CYS A 494 -15.17 30.64 5.39
N ARG A 495 -14.29 31.52 5.88
CA ARG A 495 -13.46 32.40 5.04
C ARG A 495 -12.55 31.60 4.08
N ASN A 496 -11.99 30.48 4.55
CA ASN A 496 -11.01 29.67 3.83
C ASN A 496 -11.38 28.18 3.90
N PRO A 497 -12.45 27.72 3.21
CA PRO A 497 -12.86 26.33 3.26
C PRO A 497 -11.78 25.44 2.62
N VAL A 498 -11.60 24.25 3.17
CA VAL A 498 -10.82 23.18 2.57
C VAL A 498 -11.50 22.79 1.25
N THR A 499 -10.69 22.75 0.20
CA THR A 499 -11.16 22.47 -1.17
C THR A 499 -10.66 21.14 -1.72
N TYR A 500 -9.75 20.48 -1.02
CA TYR A 500 -9.24 19.16 -1.37
C TYR A 500 -8.87 18.36 -0.11
N ILE A 501 -9.24 17.08 -0.10
CA ILE A 501 -8.96 16.19 1.02
C ILE A 501 -8.23 14.95 0.48
N ALA A 502 -7.14 14.55 1.13
CA ALA A 502 -6.50 13.27 0.87
C ALA A 502 -6.46 12.42 2.14
N ALA A 503 -6.73 11.12 2.03
CA ALA A 503 -6.75 10.19 3.15
C ALA A 503 -5.85 8.97 2.94
N CYS A 504 -5.20 8.51 4.01
CA CYS A 504 -4.46 7.26 4.03
C CYS A 504 -4.49 6.65 5.45
N GLY A 505 -4.73 5.35 5.54
CA GLY A 505 -4.82 4.65 6.82
C GLY A 505 -5.44 3.27 6.70
N PRO A 506 -5.74 2.60 7.83
CA PRO A 506 -6.41 1.31 7.84
C PRO A 506 -7.76 1.33 7.12
N SER A 507 -8.20 0.20 6.57
CA SER A 507 -9.44 0.10 5.78
C SER A 507 -10.68 0.60 6.51
N GLY A 508 -10.82 0.34 7.82
CA GLY A 508 -11.92 0.85 8.62
C GLY A 508 -11.91 2.38 8.78
N PHE A 509 -10.73 3.00 8.83
CA PHE A 509 -10.58 4.46 8.87
C PHE A 509 -10.97 5.07 7.52
N ILE A 510 -10.52 4.48 6.41
CA ILE A 510 -10.84 4.94 5.05
C ILE A 510 -12.34 4.83 4.76
N ALA A 511 -12.95 3.69 5.08
CA ALA A 511 -14.39 3.50 4.88
C ALA A 511 -15.20 4.55 5.66
N LYS A 512 -14.77 4.88 6.89
CA LYS A 512 -15.42 5.92 7.69
C LYS A 512 -15.20 7.32 7.11
N ALA A 513 -14.00 7.61 6.62
CA ALA A 513 -13.70 8.86 5.93
C ALA A 513 -14.62 9.04 4.71
N GLU A 514 -14.73 8.02 3.84
CA GLU A 514 -15.60 8.02 2.67
C GLU A 514 -17.07 8.26 3.03
N GLU A 515 -17.57 7.60 4.08
CA GLU A 515 -18.94 7.81 4.59
C GLU A 515 -19.16 9.26 5.02
N ILE A 516 -18.22 9.85 5.77
CA ILE A 516 -18.32 11.23 6.25
C ILE A 516 -18.24 12.23 5.10
N ILE A 517 -17.29 12.05 4.17
CA ILE A 517 -17.15 12.91 2.97
C ILE A 517 -18.45 12.94 2.17
N LYS A 518 -19.13 11.79 2.04
CA LYS A 518 -20.44 11.70 1.39
C LYS A 518 -21.53 12.39 2.21
N SER A 519 -21.57 12.17 3.53
CA SER A 519 -22.55 12.78 4.46
C SER A 519 -22.52 14.31 4.39
N ILE A 520 -21.33 14.90 4.46
CA ILE A 520 -21.15 16.37 4.44
C ILE A 520 -21.26 16.98 3.04
N GLY A 521 -21.53 16.17 2.00
CA GLY A 521 -21.67 16.64 0.62
C GLY A 521 -20.38 17.20 0.01
N PHE A 522 -19.20 16.72 0.45
CA PHE A 522 -17.93 17.16 -0.12
C PHE A 522 -17.72 16.56 -1.53
N PRO A 523 -17.25 17.33 -2.52
CA PRO A 523 -17.09 16.84 -3.89
C PRO A 523 -16.12 15.67 -3.98
N THR A 524 -16.59 14.52 -4.44
CA THR A 524 -15.81 13.28 -4.49
C THR A 524 -14.59 13.37 -5.39
N GLU A 525 -14.63 14.21 -6.42
CA GLU A 525 -13.50 14.48 -7.33
C GLU A 525 -12.34 15.25 -6.67
N ASN A 526 -12.61 15.89 -5.52
CA ASN A 526 -11.59 16.58 -4.72
C ASN A 526 -11.22 15.76 -3.46
N PHE A 527 -11.68 14.51 -3.35
CA PHE A 527 -11.31 13.58 -2.30
C PHE A 527 -10.47 12.44 -2.89
N TYR A 528 -9.28 12.21 -2.35
CA TYR A 528 -8.38 11.16 -2.82
C TYR A 528 -7.97 10.22 -1.70
N VAL A 529 -8.06 8.92 -1.95
CA VAL A 529 -7.62 7.88 -1.02
C VAL A 529 -6.36 7.22 -1.54
N PHE A 530 -5.28 7.26 -0.75
CA PHE A 530 -4.09 6.46 -1.00
C PHE A 530 -4.37 4.99 -0.65
N GLN A 531 -4.20 4.11 -1.64
CA GLN A 531 -4.30 2.67 -1.47
C GLN A 531 -2.88 2.07 -1.37
N GLY A 532 -2.67 1.16 -0.42
CA GLY A 532 -1.41 0.43 -0.17
C GLY A 532 -1.63 -0.87 0.60
#